data_AF-A0A915ZQX9-F1
#
_entry.id   AF-A0A915ZQX9-F1
#
_cell.length_a   1.000
_cell.length_b   1.000
_cell.length_c   1.000
_cell.angle_alpha   90.00
_cell.angle_beta   90.00
_cell.angle_gamma   90.00
#
_symmetry.space_group_name_H-M   'P 1'
#
loop_
_entity.id
_entity.type
_entity.pdbx_description
1 polymer ?
#
loop_
_entity_poly.entity_id
_entity_poly.type
_entity_poly.pdbx_seq_one_letter_code
_entity_poly.pdbx_strand_id
1 'polypeptide(L)'
;MHNLEKRIRRQQRFDEQDRQLQAEGLAEWNLREQNNNATATYYGTSRKHLGSRLRDPLTLTTVQNCYDEYIRHHIKDKNHPDHINNERKQRNLNKNLSKFLKQFTFNSLTRQDDLSDDTKILEHRPNKHDSTRFTNTISNNLSHPNKRLRPSTDTLDNSTVAGPSTNSEKFFIHM
;
A
#
# COMPACT_ATOMS: atom_id res chain seq x y z
N MET A 1 -20.06 12.51 -63.46
CA MET A 1 -19.03 13.10 -62.57
C MET A 1 -19.59 13.50 -61.20
N HIS A 2 -20.60 14.36 -61.10
CA HIS A 2 -21.11 14.92 -59.82
C HIS A 2 -21.56 13.89 -58.75
N ASN A 3 -22.21 12.79 -59.15
CA ASN A 3 -22.71 11.78 -58.20
C ASN A 3 -21.58 10.92 -57.58
N LEU A 4 -20.51 10.67 -58.33
CA LEU A 4 -19.34 9.92 -57.85
C LEU A 4 -18.60 10.72 -56.79
N GLU A 5 -18.41 12.01 -57.02
CA GLU A 5 -17.74 12.93 -56.11
C GLU A 5 -18.52 13.10 -54.80
N LYS A 6 -19.85 13.17 -54.86
CA LYS A 6 -20.73 13.15 -53.68
C LYS A 6 -20.59 11.87 -52.86
N ARG A 7 -20.47 10.71 -53.52
CA ARG A 7 -20.29 9.41 -52.85
C ARG A 7 -18.92 9.32 -52.16
N ILE A 8 -17.85 9.73 -52.85
CA ILE A 8 -16.49 9.74 -52.28
C ILE A 8 -16.44 10.65 -51.05
N ARG A 9 -16.98 11.88 -51.14
CA ARG A 9 -17.02 12.80 -49.99
C ARG A 9 -17.84 12.29 -48.81
N ARG A 10 -18.90 11.51 -49.05
CA ARG A 10 -19.66 10.85 -47.97
C ARG A 10 -18.81 9.77 -47.31
N GLN A 11 -18.17 8.90 -48.10
CA GLN A 11 -17.32 7.84 -47.58
C GLN A 11 -16.17 8.40 -46.75
N GLN A 12 -15.47 9.42 -47.25
CA GLN A 12 -14.38 10.08 -46.52
C GLN A 12 -14.83 10.65 -45.17
N ARG A 13 -16.06 11.18 -45.06
CA ARG A 13 -16.60 11.64 -43.77
C ARG A 13 -16.87 10.50 -42.81
N PHE A 14 -17.41 9.38 -43.30
CA PHE A 14 -17.61 8.19 -42.46
C PHE A 14 -16.28 7.62 -41.99
N ASP A 15 -15.30 7.49 -42.88
CA ASP A 15 -13.97 6.98 -42.54
C ASP A 15 -13.26 7.92 -41.54
N GLU A 16 -13.42 9.24 -41.68
CA GLU A 16 -12.88 10.23 -40.75
C GLU A 16 -13.54 10.13 -39.38
N GLN A 17 -14.88 10.00 -39.33
CA GLN A 17 -15.60 9.80 -38.08
C GLN A 17 -15.18 8.51 -37.37
N ASP A 18 -14.99 7.42 -38.12
CA ASP A 18 -14.56 6.14 -37.56
C ASP A 18 -13.14 6.23 -36.99
N ARG A 19 -12.22 6.91 -37.71
CA ARG A 19 -10.87 7.20 -37.20
C ARG A 19 -10.90 8.05 -35.94
N GLN A 20 -11.77 9.05 -35.87
CA GLN A 20 -11.91 9.90 -34.68
C GLN A 20 -12.40 9.09 -33.48
N LEU A 21 -13.43 8.26 -33.65
CA LEU A 21 -13.92 7.38 -32.59
C LEU A 21 -12.85 6.40 -32.10
N GLN A 22 -12.06 5.82 -33.01
CA GLN A 22 -10.95 4.95 -32.63
C GLN A 22 -9.84 5.70 -31.88
N ALA A 23 -9.50 6.91 -32.33
CA ALA A 23 -8.50 7.75 -31.68
C ALA A 23 -8.94 8.20 -30.27
N GLU A 24 -10.20 8.57 -30.11
CA GLU A 24 -10.82 8.91 -28.83
C GLU A 24 -10.79 7.71 -27.88
N GLY A 25 -11.21 6.53 -28.34
CA GLY A 25 -11.16 5.31 -27.54
C GLY A 25 -9.75 4.93 -27.09
N LEU A 26 -8.74 5.13 -27.96
CA LEU A 26 -7.34 4.91 -27.60
C LEU A 26 -6.84 5.94 -26.58
N ALA A 27 -7.23 7.21 -26.71
CA ALA A 27 -6.88 8.27 -25.78
C ALA A 27 -7.48 8.03 -24.40
N GLU A 28 -8.75 7.63 -24.33
CA GLU A 28 -9.43 7.26 -23.08
C GLU A 28 -8.76 6.07 -22.40
N TRP A 29 -8.43 5.03 -23.18
CA TRP A 29 -7.74 3.85 -22.66
C TRP A 29 -6.36 4.23 -22.08
N ASN A 30 -5.58 5.03 -22.81
CA ASN A 30 -4.27 5.51 -22.34
C ASN A 30 -4.38 6.35 -21.07
N LEU A 31 -5.36 7.24 -20.99
CA LEU A 31 -5.60 8.06 -19.80
C LEU A 31 -5.95 7.19 -18.59
N ARG A 32 -6.86 6.22 -18.77
CA ARG A 32 -7.20 5.25 -17.74
C ARG A 32 -5.99 4.46 -17.28
N GLU A 33 -5.09 4.14 -18.21
CA GLU A 33 -3.87 3.41 -17.92
C GLU A 33 -2.87 4.20 -17.08
N GLN A 34 -2.65 5.46 -17.43
CA GLN A 34 -1.82 6.37 -16.66
C GLN A 34 -2.39 6.57 -15.25
N ASN A 35 -3.70 6.75 -15.12
CA ASN A 35 -4.37 6.88 -13.84
C ASN A 35 -4.19 5.62 -12.97
N ASN A 36 -4.39 4.43 -13.54
CA ASN A 36 -4.18 3.18 -12.82
C ASN A 36 -2.72 3.02 -12.35
N ASN A 37 -1.74 3.37 -13.19
CA ASN A 37 -0.34 3.31 -12.82
C ASN A 37 0.03 4.31 -11.71
N ALA A 38 -0.45 5.55 -11.81
CA ALA A 38 -0.25 6.57 -10.78
C ALA A 38 -0.88 6.14 -9.45
N THR A 39 -2.09 5.59 -9.50
CA THR A 39 -2.81 5.08 -8.33
C THR A 39 -2.10 3.88 -7.70
N ALA A 40 -1.63 2.94 -8.52
CA ALA A 40 -0.83 1.80 -8.05
C ALA A 40 0.45 2.27 -7.34
N THR A 41 1.14 3.26 -7.91
CA THR A 41 2.35 3.87 -7.31
C THR A 41 2.02 4.53 -5.97
N TYR A 42 0.94 5.30 -5.89
CA TYR A 42 0.49 5.96 -4.66
C TYR A 42 0.22 4.96 -3.53
N TYR A 43 -0.44 3.84 -3.83
CA TYR A 43 -0.72 2.78 -2.85
C TYR A 43 0.46 1.81 -2.64
N GLY A 44 1.59 2.02 -3.31
CA GLY A 44 2.78 1.18 -3.20
C GLY A 44 2.57 -0.25 -3.70
N THR A 45 1.67 -0.47 -4.66
CA THR A 45 1.29 -1.79 -5.19
C THR A 45 1.60 -1.89 -6.68
N SER A 46 1.64 -3.11 -7.21
CA SER A 46 1.64 -3.31 -8.66
C SER A 46 0.27 -2.97 -9.25
N ARG A 47 0.23 -2.60 -10.54
CA ARG A 47 -1.04 -2.38 -11.25
C ARG A 47 -1.91 -3.64 -11.30
N LYS A 48 -1.29 -4.82 -11.46
CA LYS A 48 -2.03 -6.11 -11.46
C LYS A 48 -2.75 -6.34 -10.13
N HIS A 49 -2.19 -5.82 -9.04
CA HIS A 49 -2.72 -5.98 -7.68
C HIS A 49 -3.52 -4.76 -7.17
N LEU A 50 -3.57 -3.65 -7.93
CA LEU A 50 -4.31 -2.44 -7.53
C LEU A 50 -5.78 -2.74 -7.22
N GLY A 51 -6.43 -3.59 -8.02
CA GLY A 51 -7.82 -3.97 -7.80
C GLY A 51 -8.05 -4.73 -6.49
N SER A 52 -7.09 -5.54 -6.04
CA SER A 52 -7.14 -6.20 -4.73
C SER A 52 -6.88 -5.18 -3.62
N ARG A 53 -5.82 -4.37 -3.77
CA ARG A 53 -5.43 -3.32 -2.82
C ARG A 53 -6.53 -2.30 -2.53
N LEU A 54 -7.35 -1.95 -3.53
CA LEU A 54 -8.50 -1.05 -3.35
C LEU A 54 -9.70 -1.73 -2.69
N ARG A 55 -9.85 -3.05 -2.85
CA ARG A 55 -10.93 -3.84 -2.25
C ARG A 55 -10.60 -4.28 -0.82
N ASP A 56 -9.33 -4.35 -0.43
CA ASP A 56 -8.93 -4.76 0.91
C ASP A 56 -9.48 -3.86 2.02
N PRO A 57 -9.37 -2.52 1.97
CA PRO A 57 -9.85 -1.68 3.06
C PRO A 57 -11.36 -1.82 3.28
N LEU A 58 -12.13 -1.90 2.19
CA LEU A 58 -13.58 -2.08 2.23
C LEU A 58 -13.94 -3.46 2.81
N THR A 59 -13.23 -4.50 2.38
CA THR A 59 -13.49 -5.87 2.85
C THR A 59 -13.04 -6.08 4.29
N LEU A 60 -11.88 -5.55 4.70
CA LEU A 60 -11.41 -5.57 6.09
C LEU A 60 -12.37 -4.83 7.02
N THR A 61 -12.86 -3.65 6.62
CA THR A 61 -13.84 -2.89 7.40
C THR A 61 -15.15 -3.67 7.56
N THR A 62 -15.64 -4.27 6.47
CA THR A 62 -16.88 -5.06 6.50
C THR A 62 -16.71 -6.31 7.38
N VAL A 63 -15.58 -7.01 7.25
CA VAL A 63 -15.24 -8.19 8.04
C VAL A 63 -15.14 -7.85 9.52
N GLN A 64 -14.48 -6.74 9.87
CA GLN A 64 -14.38 -6.25 11.25
C GLN A 64 -15.77 -5.92 11.82
N ASN A 65 -16.62 -5.24 11.05
CA ASN A 65 -17.98 -4.91 11.48
C ASN A 65 -18.81 -6.17 11.77
N CYS A 66 -18.73 -7.19 10.91
CA CYS A 66 -19.43 -8.46 11.14
C CYS A 66 -18.93 -9.18 12.39
N TYR A 67 -17.61 -9.15 12.66
CA TYR A 67 -17.05 -9.69 13.89
C TYR A 67 -17.59 -8.95 15.12
N ASP A 68 -17.47 -7.63 15.13
CA ASP A 68 -17.88 -6.81 16.27
C ASP A 68 -19.38 -6.94 16.55
N GLU A 69 -20.20 -7.00 15.50
CA GLU A 69 -21.63 -7.24 15.63
C GLU A 69 -21.93 -8.60 16.26
N TYR A 70 -21.30 -9.67 15.76
CA TYR A 70 -21.50 -11.01 16.30
C TYR A 70 -21.08 -11.09 17.78
N ILE A 71 -19.92 -10.53 18.14
CA ILE A 71 -19.42 -10.52 19.52
C ILE A 71 -20.37 -9.74 20.44
N ARG A 72 -20.88 -8.58 20.00
CA ARG A 72 -21.88 -7.82 20.77
C ARG A 72 -23.14 -8.65 21.04
N HIS A 73 -23.66 -9.35 20.04
CA HIS A 73 -24.82 -10.23 20.21
C HIS A 73 -24.52 -11.40 21.14
N HIS A 74 -23.37 -12.04 20.98
CA HIS A 74 -22.94 -13.13 21.85
C HIS A 74 -22.87 -12.70 23.32
N ILE A 75 -22.31 -11.52 23.61
CA ILE A 75 -22.24 -10.98 24.98
C ILE A 75 -23.63 -10.69 25.52
N LYS A 76 -24.53 -10.11 24.72
CA LYS A 76 -25.93 -9.87 25.12
C LYS A 76 -26.64 -11.16 25.48
N ASP A 77 -26.54 -12.18 24.63
CA ASP A 77 -27.19 -13.48 24.84
C ASP A 77 -26.60 -14.21 26.05
N LYS A 78 -25.28 -14.10 26.25
CA LYS A 78 -24.60 -14.70 27.41
C LYS A 78 -25.11 -14.14 28.73
N ASN A 79 -25.43 -12.85 28.75
CA ASN A 79 -25.93 -12.12 29.91
C ASN A 79 -27.48 -12.08 29.97
N HIS A 80 -28.18 -12.76 29.07
CA HIS A 80 -29.64 -12.80 29.08
C HIS A 80 -30.15 -13.64 30.26
N PRO A 81 -31.20 -13.23 31.00
CA PRO A 81 -31.74 -13.97 32.13
C PRO A 81 -32.02 -15.44 31.83
N ASP A 82 -32.55 -15.74 30.64
CA ASP A 82 -32.85 -17.10 30.19
C ASP A 82 -31.61 -17.99 29.95
N HIS A 83 -30.43 -17.39 29.88
CA HIS A 83 -29.16 -18.04 29.57
C HIS A 83 -28.24 -18.14 30.79
N ILE A 84 -28.25 -17.16 31.70
CA ILE A 84 -27.31 -17.08 32.84
C ILE A 84 -27.29 -18.38 33.68
N ASN A 85 -28.46 -18.93 34.01
CA ASN A 85 -28.58 -20.14 34.82
C ASN A 85 -28.86 -21.41 34.00
N ASN A 86 -28.75 -21.33 32.67
CA ASN A 86 -29.05 -22.44 31.78
C ASN A 86 -27.77 -22.97 31.11
N GLU A 87 -27.14 -23.95 31.76
CA GLU A 87 -25.89 -24.54 31.29
C GLU A 87 -25.97 -25.09 29.85
N ARG A 88 -27.13 -25.68 29.48
CA ARG A 88 -27.34 -26.20 28.13
C ARG A 88 -27.31 -25.08 27.09
N LYS A 89 -27.99 -23.96 27.36
CA LYS A 89 -27.99 -22.79 26.49
C LYS A 89 -26.61 -22.12 26.43
N GLN A 90 -25.91 -21.98 27.56
CA GLN A 90 -24.54 -21.46 27.60
C GLN A 90 -23.56 -22.31 26.78
N ARG A 91 -23.64 -23.64 26.93
CA ARG A 91 -22.82 -24.58 26.14
C ARG A 91 -23.09 -24.45 24.64
N ASN A 92 -24.36 -24.30 24.24
CA ASN A 92 -24.73 -24.11 22.84
C ASN A 92 -24.25 -22.75 22.30
N LEU A 93 -24.39 -21.68 23.07
CA LEU A 93 -23.92 -20.35 22.71
C LEU A 93 -22.39 -20.34 22.49
N ASN A 94 -21.64 -20.99 23.39
CA ASN A 94 -20.19 -21.14 23.25
C ASN A 94 -19.80 -22.01 22.04
N LYS A 95 -20.55 -23.08 21.75
CA LYS A 95 -20.35 -23.88 20.52
C LYS A 95 -20.55 -23.04 19.26
N ASN A 96 -21.56 -22.17 19.24
CA ASN A 96 -21.83 -21.30 18.11
C ASN A 96 -20.73 -20.26 17.92
N LEU A 97 -20.24 -19.65 19.01
CA LEU A 97 -19.08 -18.77 18.96
C LEU A 97 -17.85 -19.48 18.39
N SER A 98 -17.54 -20.69 18.88
CA SER A 98 -16.40 -21.46 18.36
C SER A 98 -16.53 -21.81 16.88
N LYS A 99 -17.75 -22.08 16.39
CA LYS A 99 -18.00 -22.30 14.95
C LYS A 99 -17.79 -21.02 14.15
N PHE A 100 -18.32 -19.90 14.63
CA PHE A 100 -18.15 -18.59 14.00
C PHE A 100 -16.68 -18.22 13.90
N LEU A 101 -15.93 -18.31 15.00
CA LEU A 101 -14.50 -17.97 15.02
C LEU A 101 -13.69 -18.84 14.05
N LYS A 102 -13.98 -20.15 13.96
CA LYS A 102 -13.32 -21.05 12.99
C LYS A 102 -13.60 -20.68 11.54
N GLN A 103 -14.84 -20.30 11.22
CA GLN A 103 -15.19 -19.85 9.87
C GLN A 103 -14.55 -18.49 9.56
N PHE A 104 -14.53 -17.60 10.54
CA PHE A 104 -13.97 -16.26 10.42
C PHE A 104 -12.46 -16.29 10.16
N THR A 105 -11.70 -17.07 10.92
CA THR A 105 -10.23 -17.21 10.74
C THR A 105 -9.86 -17.85 9.41
N PHE A 106 -10.64 -18.84 8.95
CA PHE A 106 -10.37 -19.49 7.66
C PHE A 106 -10.58 -18.52 6.48
N ASN A 107 -11.63 -17.71 6.55
CA ASN A 107 -11.96 -16.72 5.51
C ASN A 107 -11.02 -15.50 5.53
N SER A 108 -10.45 -15.15 6.70
CA SER A 108 -9.46 -14.07 6.79
C SER A 108 -8.09 -14.49 6.26
N LEU A 109 -7.67 -15.74 6.50
CA LEU A 109 -6.33 -16.23 6.12
C LEU A 109 -6.21 -16.42 4.60
N THR A 110 -7.24 -17.02 3.99
CA THR A 110 -7.31 -17.25 2.53
C THR A 110 -7.31 -15.97 1.70
N ARG A 111 -7.70 -14.82 2.27
CA ARG A 111 -7.66 -13.51 1.59
C ARG A 111 -6.30 -12.81 1.65
N GLN A 112 -5.41 -13.19 2.57
CA GLN A 112 -4.10 -12.54 2.70
C GLN A 112 -3.05 -13.13 1.75
N ASP A 113 -3.21 -14.39 1.33
CA ASP A 113 -2.25 -15.06 0.43
C ASP A 113 -2.22 -14.44 -0.98
N ASP A 114 -3.33 -13.86 -1.44
CA ASP A 114 -3.43 -13.18 -2.75
C ASP A 114 -2.67 -11.82 -2.79
N LEU A 115 -2.15 -11.36 -1.65
CA LEU A 115 -1.49 -10.06 -1.48
C LEU A 115 -0.03 -10.17 -1.07
N SER A 116 0.53 -11.39 -0.96
CA SER A 116 1.95 -11.60 -0.66
C SER A 116 2.79 -11.18 -1.88
N ASP A 117 2.96 -9.88 -2.01
CA ASP A 117 3.67 -9.16 -3.06
C ASP A 117 4.98 -9.82 -3.50
N ASP A 118 5.23 -9.74 -4.81
CA ASP A 118 6.49 -10.01 -5.51
C ASP A 118 7.66 -9.12 -5.03
N THR A 119 7.46 -8.28 -4.01
CA THR A 119 8.52 -7.52 -3.33
C THR A 119 9.46 -8.39 -2.52
N LYS A 120 9.14 -9.67 -2.26
CA LYS A 120 10.14 -10.67 -1.79
C LYS A 120 11.35 -10.73 -2.71
N ILE A 121 11.20 -10.42 -4.00
CA ILE A 121 12.31 -10.40 -4.97
C ILE A 121 13.18 -9.13 -4.80
N LEU A 122 12.63 -8.05 -4.23
CA LEU A 122 13.36 -6.82 -3.90
C LEU A 122 14.12 -6.93 -2.58
N GLU A 123 13.59 -7.65 -1.58
CA GLU A 123 14.33 -7.99 -0.36
C GLU A 123 15.47 -8.99 -0.62
N HIS A 124 15.34 -9.83 -1.65
CA HIS A 124 16.37 -10.81 -2.05
C HIS A 124 17.40 -10.29 -3.05
N ARG A 125 17.43 -9.01 -3.40
CA ARG A 125 18.60 -8.47 -4.12
C ARG A 125 19.78 -8.45 -3.15
N PRO A 126 20.85 -9.23 -3.38
CA PRO A 126 22.08 -9.04 -2.64
C PRO A 126 22.50 -7.61 -2.91
N ASN A 127 22.65 -6.80 -1.85
CA ASN A 127 23.26 -5.50 -1.98
C ASN A 127 24.62 -5.73 -2.65
N LYS A 128 24.85 -5.17 -3.85
CA LYS A 128 26.11 -5.36 -4.61
C LYS A 128 27.30 -4.61 -4.01
N HIS A 129 27.20 -4.22 -2.74
CA HIS A 129 28.24 -3.72 -1.86
C HIS A 129 28.13 -4.60 -0.59
N ASP A 130 28.96 -5.59 -0.28
CA ASP A 130 30.37 -5.78 -0.56
C ASP A 130 30.69 -7.28 -0.65
N SER A 131 31.22 -7.69 -1.80
CA SER A 131 31.99 -8.93 -1.90
C SER A 131 33.44 -8.62 -1.54
N THR A 132 33.78 -8.65 -0.26
CA THR A 132 35.14 -9.05 0.14
C THR A 132 35.05 -9.99 1.34
N ARG A 133 35.22 -11.29 1.04
CA ARG A 133 35.67 -12.27 2.01
C ARG A 133 37.01 -11.80 2.58
N PHE A 134 37.04 -11.46 3.87
CA PHE A 134 38.24 -11.65 4.67
C PHE A 134 37.85 -12.46 5.90
N THR A 135 38.04 -13.78 5.76
CA THR A 135 38.30 -14.64 6.90
C THR A 135 39.59 -14.15 7.55
N ASN A 136 39.52 -13.57 8.74
CA ASN A 136 40.67 -13.41 9.62
C ASN A 136 40.21 -13.50 11.07
N THR A 137 40.14 -14.74 11.55
CA THR A 137 40.50 -15.09 12.93
C THR A 137 41.86 -14.49 13.25
N ILE A 138 41.97 -13.43 14.06
CA ILE A 138 43.25 -13.08 14.70
C ILE A 138 43.03 -12.63 16.14
N SER A 139 43.84 -13.31 16.96
CA SER A 139 44.12 -13.20 18.38
C SER A 139 44.38 -11.81 18.93
N ASN A 140 44.06 -11.65 20.21
CA ASN A 140 44.60 -10.64 21.11
C ASN A 140 46.14 -10.60 21.04
N ASN A 141 46.72 -9.41 20.83
CA ASN A 141 47.67 -8.78 21.77
C ASN A 141 48.33 -7.53 21.16
N LEU A 142 48.33 -6.46 21.98
CA LEU A 142 49.29 -5.37 22.13
C LEU A 142 49.87 -4.64 20.91
N SER A 143 49.63 -3.32 20.86
CA SER A 143 50.66 -2.27 21.03
C SER A 143 50.22 -0.97 20.32
N HIS A 144 50.03 0.10 21.08
CA HIS A 144 49.88 1.51 20.63
C HIS A 144 51.08 2.00 19.78
N PRO A 145 51.12 3.22 19.17
CA PRO A 145 50.24 4.40 19.35
C PRO A 145 49.87 5.22 18.06
N ASN A 146 48.97 6.22 18.23
CA ASN A 146 48.90 7.54 17.56
C ASN A 146 49.17 7.65 16.03
N LYS A 147 48.31 8.18 15.15
CA LYS A 147 47.56 9.46 15.19
C LYS A 147 46.43 9.41 14.14
N ARG A 148 45.21 9.85 14.46
CA ARG A 148 44.21 10.20 13.42
C ARG A 148 44.60 11.55 12.81
N LEU A 149 44.96 11.58 11.54
CA LEU A 149 44.96 12.81 10.75
C LEU A 149 43.49 13.23 10.55
N ARG A 150 43.08 14.30 11.24
CA ARG A 150 41.87 15.04 10.89
C ARG A 150 42.19 15.92 9.67
N PRO A 151 41.30 16.05 8.68
CA PRO A 151 41.45 17.08 7.67
C PRO A 151 41.30 18.46 8.31
N SER A 152 42.27 19.34 8.05
CA SER A 152 42.26 20.77 8.43
C SER A 152 41.21 21.52 7.63
N THR A 153 40.57 22.51 8.26
CA THR A 153 39.62 23.43 7.62
C THR A 153 40.36 24.73 7.35
N ASP A 154 40.91 24.88 6.15
CA ASP A 154 41.55 26.13 5.74
C ASP A 154 40.56 26.98 4.94
N THR A 155 40.05 27.97 5.66
CA THR A 155 39.58 29.32 5.30
C THR A 155 39.46 29.77 3.83
N LEU A 156 38.28 30.38 3.59
CA LEU A 156 38.03 31.66 2.91
C LEU A 156 38.05 31.70 1.37
N ASP A 157 36.86 31.75 0.74
CA ASP A 157 36.51 32.94 -0.04
C ASP A 157 34.99 33.13 -0.25
N ASN A 158 34.62 34.39 -0.36
CA ASN A 158 33.32 35.02 -0.14
C ASN A 158 32.24 34.74 -1.21
N SER A 159 30.96 34.60 -0.79
CA SER A 159 29.84 35.44 -1.30
C SER A 159 28.47 35.07 -0.68
N THR A 160 27.88 36.07 -0.03
CA THR A 160 26.50 36.31 0.46
C THR A 160 25.40 35.74 -0.47
N VAL A 161 24.30 35.12 0.01
CA VAL A 161 23.03 35.74 0.48
C VAL A 161 22.14 34.70 1.21
N ALA A 162 21.40 35.18 2.22
CA ALA A 162 20.61 34.45 3.21
C ALA A 162 19.24 33.89 2.73
N GLY A 163 18.75 32.84 3.42
CA GLY A 163 17.37 32.34 3.38
C GLY A 163 16.91 31.90 4.79
N PRO A 164 15.61 32.00 5.13
CA PRO A 164 15.17 32.35 6.48
C PRO A 164 15.13 31.17 7.47
N SER A 165 15.60 31.46 8.68
CA SER A 165 15.41 30.68 9.90
C SER A 165 14.05 31.01 10.51
N THR A 166 13.19 30.00 10.68
CA THR A 166 11.97 30.13 11.50
C THR A 166 12.18 29.43 12.83
N ASN A 167 12.75 30.14 13.79
CA ASN A 167 12.64 29.81 15.21
C ASN A 167 11.24 30.20 15.69
N SER A 168 10.49 29.24 16.21
CA SER A 168 9.17 29.44 16.80
C SER A 168 9.28 30.11 18.16
N GLU A 169 8.91 31.38 18.20
CA GLU A 169 8.70 32.13 19.44
C GLU A 169 7.40 31.66 20.13
N LYS A 170 7.52 31.33 21.42
CA LYS A 170 6.42 30.98 22.31
C LYS A 170 5.58 32.22 22.59
N PHE A 171 4.30 32.21 22.22
CA PHE A 171 3.31 33.12 22.78
C PHE A 171 2.41 32.36 23.75
N PHE A 172 2.53 32.71 25.02
CA PHE A 172 1.47 32.51 26.02
C PHE A 172 0.38 33.54 25.74
N ILE A 173 -0.86 33.11 25.58
CA ILE A 173 -2.03 33.95 25.85
C ILE A 173 -3.00 33.13 26.69
N HIS A 174 -3.07 33.51 27.97
CA HIS A 174 -4.22 33.30 28.83
C HIS A 174 -5.39 34.11 28.27
N MET A 175 -6.56 33.48 28.14
CA MET A 175 -7.90 34.02 28.42
C MET A 175 -8.84 32.84 28.60
#